data_AF-A0A1A8JQU8-F1
#
_entry.id   AF-A0A1A8JQU8-F1
#
_cell.length_a   1.000
_cell.length_b   1.000
_cell.length_c   1.000
_cell.angle_alpha   90.00
_cell.angle_beta   90.00
_cell.angle_gamma   90.00
#
_symmetry.space_group_name_H-M   'P 1'
#
loop_
_entity.id
_entity.type
_entity.pdbx_description
1 polymer ?
#
loop_
_entity_poly.entity_id
_entity_poly.type
_entity_poly.pdbx_seq_one_letter_code
_entity_poly.pdbx_strand_id
1 'polypeptide(L)'
;MTQLSIRRWTPKHVAKWLKEEGFCDYMDLLCNKHRLDGTSLLALSEYDLRSPPLELKVLGDIKRLMMSIRKLQKQNIDVLEELGVPFDGLSPSSSGSNSDWLCNGDTSRDGDSTETAPVGEEYQQYSNGKYKQQMRRLDPEYWKTVLSSVYVVFVFGFTSFVMVIVHERVPDMRTYPPLPDIFLDSVPRIPWAFSMAEACGVILCNIWLLVLLLHKHRSILLRRMCSLMGTVFMLRCITMFVTSLSVPGQHLQCSGKMYGDMWAKLQRAVAIWSGFGMTLTGVHTCGDYMFSGHTVVLTMLNFFVTEYTPRSWHFIHTLSWVLNLFGIFFILAAHEHYSIDVFIAFYITTRLFLYYHTLANTRAYQQSRRARIWFPMFSFFECNVNGPVPNEYCWPFSRPAVVKRLIG
;
A
#
# COMPACT_ATOMS: atom_id res chain seq x y z
N MET A 1 37.11 -28.78 -40.85
CA MET A 1 35.81 -28.59 -41.52
C MET A 1 35.35 -27.18 -41.20
N THR A 2 35.25 -26.33 -42.22
CA THR A 2 34.73 -24.96 -42.11
C THR A 2 33.30 -25.01 -41.54
N GLN A 3 33.10 -24.49 -40.33
CA GLN A 3 31.76 -24.33 -39.76
C GLN A 3 30.97 -23.41 -40.69
N LEU A 4 30.00 -23.96 -41.41
CA LEU A 4 29.03 -23.16 -42.16
C LEU A 4 28.29 -22.26 -41.18
N SER A 5 28.27 -20.95 -41.47
CA SER A 5 27.46 -19.97 -40.73
C SER A 5 26.03 -20.47 -40.59
N ILE A 6 25.46 -20.34 -39.39
CA ILE A 6 24.12 -20.84 -39.03
C ILE A 6 23.01 -20.31 -39.96
N ARG A 7 23.22 -19.14 -40.57
CA ARG A 7 22.33 -18.56 -41.59
C ARG A 7 22.14 -19.44 -42.83
N ARG A 8 23.13 -20.29 -43.14
CA ARG A 8 23.11 -21.17 -44.31
C ARG A 8 22.65 -22.60 -43.97
N TRP A 9 22.21 -22.84 -42.73
CA TRP A 9 21.76 -24.16 -42.32
C TRP A 9 20.39 -24.47 -42.92
N THR A 10 20.39 -25.47 -43.81
CA THR A 10 19.16 -26.09 -44.30
C THR A 10 18.58 -27.06 -43.27
N PRO A 11 17.34 -27.55 -43.43
CA PRO A 11 16.75 -28.54 -42.52
C PRO A 11 17.61 -29.80 -42.35
N LYS A 12 18.41 -30.18 -43.34
CA LYS A 12 19.37 -31.30 -43.24
C LYS A 12 20.51 -31.03 -42.27
N HIS A 13 20.96 -29.77 -42.16
CA HIS A 13 21.99 -29.36 -41.21
C HIS A 13 21.43 -29.28 -39.79
N VAL A 14 20.19 -28.78 -39.64
CA VAL A 14 19.46 -28.79 -38.35
C VAL A 14 19.24 -30.23 -37.88
N ALA A 15 18.85 -31.14 -38.76
CA ALA A 15 18.69 -32.56 -38.46
C ALA A 15 20.01 -33.19 -37.96
N LYS A 16 21.14 -32.86 -38.60
CA LYS A 16 22.47 -33.32 -38.14
C LYS A 16 22.81 -32.77 -36.75
N TRP A 17 22.54 -31.50 -36.49
CA TRP A 17 22.75 -30.87 -35.19
C TRP A 17 21.87 -31.49 -34.09
N LEU A 18 20.58 -31.73 -34.36
CA LEU A 18 19.67 -32.41 -33.44
C LEU A 18 20.16 -33.81 -33.08
N LYS A 19 20.72 -34.54 -34.04
CA LYS A 19 21.33 -35.86 -33.82
C LYS A 19 22.56 -35.80 -32.92
N GLU A 20 23.41 -34.78 -33.10
CA GLU A 20 24.61 -34.56 -32.26
C GLU A 20 24.25 -34.17 -30.82
N GLU A 21 23.15 -33.43 -30.63
CA GLU A 21 22.62 -33.03 -29.30
C GLU A 21 21.72 -34.10 -28.64
N GLY A 22 21.46 -35.23 -29.32
CA GLY A 22 20.74 -36.38 -28.77
C GLY A 22 19.20 -36.34 -28.91
N PHE A 23 18.66 -35.52 -29.83
CA PHE A 23 17.22 -35.36 -30.10
C PHE A 23 16.77 -36.06 -31.38
N CYS A 24 17.16 -37.33 -31.58
CA CYS A 24 16.84 -38.09 -32.79
C CYS A 24 15.33 -38.24 -33.03
N ASP A 25 14.55 -38.45 -31.98
CA ASP A 25 13.10 -38.71 -32.06
C ASP A 25 12.30 -37.50 -32.58
N TYR A 26 12.86 -36.30 -32.46
CA TYR A 26 12.22 -35.05 -32.89
C TYR A 26 12.66 -34.59 -34.29
N MET A 27 13.57 -35.31 -34.95
CA MET A 27 14.07 -34.94 -36.29
C MET A 27 12.96 -34.96 -37.35
N ASP A 28 12.09 -35.97 -37.34
CA ASP A 28 10.99 -36.07 -38.31
C ASP A 28 9.97 -34.94 -38.12
N LEU A 29 9.67 -34.60 -36.87
CA LEU A 29 8.76 -33.51 -36.54
C LEU A 29 9.36 -32.14 -36.93
N LEU A 30 10.54 -31.83 -36.41
CA LEU A 30 11.16 -30.50 -36.55
C LEU A 30 11.70 -30.23 -37.96
N CYS A 31 12.31 -31.23 -38.61
CA CYS A 31 12.98 -31.04 -39.90
C CYS A 31 12.15 -31.52 -41.09
N ASN A 32 11.45 -32.66 -41.00
CA ASN A 32 10.68 -33.19 -42.13
C ASN A 32 9.26 -32.60 -42.20
N LYS A 33 8.57 -32.45 -41.06
CA LYS A 33 7.20 -31.90 -41.02
C LYS A 33 7.18 -30.37 -40.96
N HIS A 34 7.98 -29.75 -40.09
CA HIS A 34 7.98 -28.29 -39.87
C HIS A 34 9.12 -27.54 -40.58
N ARG A 35 10.03 -28.25 -41.27
CA ARG A 35 11.08 -27.68 -42.14
C ARG A 35 11.90 -26.57 -41.48
N LEU A 36 12.24 -26.72 -40.19
CA LEU A 36 13.04 -25.74 -39.48
C LEU A 36 14.44 -25.58 -40.10
N ASP A 37 14.78 -24.35 -40.45
CA ASP A 37 16.12 -23.93 -40.88
C ASP A 37 16.90 -23.28 -39.72
N GLY A 38 18.17 -22.94 -39.93
CA GLY A 38 19.02 -22.42 -38.85
C GLY A 38 18.52 -21.09 -38.25
N THR A 39 17.91 -20.23 -39.07
CA THR A 39 17.30 -18.97 -38.62
C THR A 39 16.04 -19.21 -37.79
N SER A 40 15.17 -20.12 -38.22
CA SER A 40 13.96 -20.49 -37.46
C SER A 40 14.31 -21.20 -36.16
N LEU A 41 15.36 -22.02 -36.15
CA LEU A 41 15.87 -22.67 -34.94
C LEU A 41 16.38 -21.64 -33.91
N LEU A 42 17.03 -20.57 -34.37
CA LEU A 42 17.50 -19.49 -33.50
C LEU A 42 16.37 -18.61 -32.96
N ALA A 43 15.28 -18.44 -33.72
CA ALA A 43 14.11 -17.67 -33.28
C ALA A 43 13.16 -18.48 -32.37
N LEU A 44 13.43 -19.77 -32.18
CA LEU A 44 12.51 -20.70 -31.54
C LEU A 44 12.39 -20.45 -30.03
N SER A 45 11.16 -20.25 -29.55
CA SER A 45 10.88 -19.99 -28.13
C SER A 45 10.39 -21.24 -27.40
N GLU A 46 10.39 -21.18 -26.06
CA GLU A 46 9.80 -22.25 -25.25
C GLU A 46 8.28 -22.38 -25.47
N TYR A 47 7.62 -21.30 -25.89
CA TYR A 47 6.20 -21.31 -26.23
C TYR A 47 5.96 -22.15 -27.49
N ASP A 48 6.74 -21.94 -28.55
CA ASP A 48 6.60 -22.63 -29.84
C ASP A 48 6.77 -24.14 -29.72
N LEU A 49 7.63 -24.61 -28.80
CA LEU A 49 7.80 -26.04 -28.52
C LEU A 49 6.57 -26.68 -27.84
N ARG A 50 5.80 -25.89 -27.09
CA ARG A 50 4.68 -26.36 -26.27
C ARG A 50 3.33 -26.20 -26.95
N SER A 51 3.17 -25.14 -27.74
CA SER A 51 1.93 -24.85 -28.45
C SER A 51 1.88 -25.59 -29.79
N PRO A 52 0.68 -25.72 -30.41
CA PRO A 52 0.59 -26.02 -31.83
C PRO A 52 1.45 -25.01 -32.62
N PRO A 53 2.19 -25.47 -33.64
CA PRO A 53 2.02 -26.76 -34.31
C PRO A 53 2.96 -27.90 -33.85
N LEU A 54 3.86 -27.68 -32.88
CA LEU A 54 4.86 -28.68 -32.44
C LEU A 54 4.38 -29.60 -31.31
N GLU A 55 3.66 -29.05 -30.33
CA GLU A 55 2.99 -29.80 -29.24
C GLU A 55 3.85 -30.90 -28.57
N LEU A 56 5.09 -30.57 -28.18
CA LEU A 56 5.95 -31.54 -27.50
C LEU A 56 5.38 -31.93 -26.13
N LYS A 57 5.12 -33.23 -25.92
CA LYS A 57 4.47 -33.75 -24.70
C LYS A 57 5.42 -33.93 -23.51
N VAL A 58 6.72 -34.16 -23.77
CA VAL A 58 7.70 -34.48 -22.73
C VAL A 58 8.41 -33.21 -22.26
N LEU A 59 8.05 -32.71 -21.06
CA LEU A 59 8.61 -31.48 -20.50
C LEU A 59 10.14 -31.52 -20.33
N GLY A 60 10.70 -32.69 -19.99
CA GLY A 60 12.14 -32.87 -19.83
C GLY A 60 12.92 -32.63 -21.13
N ASP A 61 12.34 -33.02 -22.26
CA ASP A 61 12.98 -32.88 -23.56
C ASP A 61 12.83 -31.46 -24.09
N ILE A 62 11.67 -30.83 -23.85
CA ILE A 62 11.47 -29.39 -24.11
C ILE A 62 12.54 -28.56 -23.39
N LYS A 63 12.81 -28.87 -22.12
CA LYS A 63 13.82 -28.13 -21.35
C LYS A 63 15.24 -28.37 -21.83
N ARG A 64 15.59 -29.62 -22.15
CA ARG A 64 16.93 -29.95 -22.67
C ARG A 64 17.15 -29.32 -24.04
N LEU A 65 16.17 -29.40 -24.94
CA LEU A 65 16.24 -28.79 -26.27
C LEU A 65 16.36 -27.26 -26.19
N MET A 66 15.58 -26.60 -25.33
CA MET A 66 15.68 -25.16 -25.13
C MET A 66 17.04 -24.73 -24.58
N MET A 67 17.69 -25.55 -23.74
CA MET A 67 19.05 -25.27 -23.26
C MET A 67 20.08 -25.36 -24.40
N SER A 68 19.98 -26.37 -25.28
CA SER A 68 20.84 -26.48 -26.46
C SER A 68 20.62 -25.34 -27.45
N ILE A 69 19.35 -24.93 -27.67
CA ILE A 69 19.02 -23.76 -28.51
C ILE A 69 19.59 -22.47 -27.91
N ARG A 70 19.47 -22.25 -26.58
CA ARG A 70 20.06 -21.06 -25.93
C ARG A 70 21.58 -21.03 -26.02
N LYS A 71 22.23 -22.19 -25.93
CA LYS A 71 23.68 -22.31 -26.14
C LYS A 71 24.04 -21.90 -27.58
N LEU A 72 23.24 -22.31 -28.55
CA LEU A 72 23.40 -21.96 -29.96
C LEU A 72 23.14 -20.46 -30.23
N GLN A 73 22.11 -19.88 -29.62
CA GLN A 73 21.82 -18.44 -29.66
C GLN A 73 22.97 -17.61 -29.09
N LYS A 74 23.51 -18.01 -27.93
CA LYS A 74 24.66 -17.33 -27.31
C LYS A 74 25.91 -17.34 -28.20
N GLN A 75 26.11 -18.41 -28.97
CA GLN A 75 27.23 -18.52 -29.92
C GLN A 75 27.04 -17.69 -31.19
N ASN A 76 25.82 -17.24 -31.49
CA ASN A 76 25.45 -16.53 -32.72
C ASN A 76 24.69 -15.24 -32.42
N ILE A 77 25.12 -14.49 -31.39
CA ILE A 77 24.41 -13.29 -30.91
C ILE A 77 24.33 -12.20 -31.97
N ASP A 78 25.38 -12.00 -32.76
CA ASP A 78 25.46 -11.03 -33.85
C ASP A 78 24.39 -11.30 -34.92
N VAL A 79 24.08 -12.59 -35.15
CA VAL A 79 23.04 -12.99 -36.11
C VAL A 79 21.65 -12.72 -35.56
N LEU A 80 21.46 -12.84 -34.26
CA LEU A 80 20.19 -12.65 -33.58
C LEU A 80 19.82 -11.17 -33.43
N GLU A 81 20.82 -10.31 -33.21
CA GLU A 81 20.68 -8.85 -33.17
C GLU A 81 20.27 -8.28 -34.53
N GLU A 82 20.85 -8.77 -35.63
CA GLU A 82 20.45 -8.39 -37.00
C GLU A 82 19.03 -8.87 -37.37
N LEU A 83 18.55 -9.96 -36.74
CA LEU A 83 17.20 -10.50 -36.94
C LEU A 83 16.12 -9.80 -36.07
N GLY A 84 16.51 -8.89 -35.18
CA GLY A 84 15.58 -8.16 -34.30
C GLY A 84 14.87 -9.03 -33.26
N VAL A 85 15.38 -10.23 -32.96
CA VAL A 85 14.79 -11.14 -31.97
C VAL A 85 15.40 -10.87 -30.59
N PRO A 86 14.60 -10.48 -29.57
CA PRO A 86 15.13 -10.16 -28.25
C PRO A 86 15.72 -11.40 -27.56
N PHE A 87 17.03 -11.37 -27.26
CA PHE A 87 17.69 -12.40 -26.46
C PHE A 87 17.64 -12.04 -24.97
N ASP A 88 16.71 -12.63 -24.22
CA ASP A 88 16.56 -12.43 -22.77
C ASP A 88 17.64 -13.10 -21.90
N GLY A 89 18.86 -13.28 -22.44
CA GLY A 89 19.94 -14.06 -21.81
C GLY A 89 21.12 -13.27 -21.25
N LEU A 90 21.20 -11.94 -21.40
CA LEU A 90 22.30 -11.15 -20.84
C LEU A 90 21.94 -10.54 -19.48
N SER A 91 22.59 -11.04 -18.43
CA SER A 91 22.81 -10.26 -17.21
C SER A 91 23.92 -9.24 -17.48
N PRO A 92 23.74 -7.92 -17.28
CA PRO A 92 24.82 -6.97 -17.47
C PRO A 92 25.75 -6.99 -16.25
N SER A 93 26.96 -7.49 -16.45
CA SER A 93 28.11 -7.12 -15.62
C SER A 93 28.52 -5.69 -15.94
N SER A 94 28.29 -4.79 -14.98
CA SER A 94 29.00 -3.54 -14.70
C SER A 94 29.88 -2.92 -15.81
N SER A 95 29.37 -1.86 -16.42
CA SER A 95 30.15 -0.67 -16.81
C SER A 95 29.22 0.54 -16.82
N GLY A 96 29.56 1.55 -16.04
CA GLY A 96 28.64 2.62 -15.63
C GLY A 96 28.20 3.57 -16.75
N SER A 97 26.97 4.06 -16.59
CA SER A 97 26.61 5.45 -16.84
C SER A 97 25.40 5.76 -15.95
N ASN A 98 25.60 6.69 -15.01
CA ASN A 98 24.52 7.31 -14.25
C ASN A 98 23.58 8.01 -15.23
N SER A 99 22.28 7.72 -15.15
CA SER A 99 21.25 8.59 -15.71
C SER A 99 20.11 8.62 -14.70
N ASP A 100 20.15 9.68 -13.89
CA ASP A 100 19.12 10.04 -12.92
C ASP A 100 17.76 10.17 -13.63
N TRP A 101 16.80 9.33 -13.25
CA TRP A 101 15.41 9.49 -13.67
C TRP A 101 14.75 10.56 -12.80
N LEU A 102 14.88 11.81 -13.23
CA LEU A 102 14.07 12.92 -12.74
C LEU A 102 12.63 12.76 -13.25
N CYS A 103 11.69 12.71 -12.32
CA CYS A 103 10.27 12.83 -12.60
C CYS A 103 9.95 14.26 -13.06
N ASN A 104 10.06 14.52 -14.36
CA ASN A 104 9.34 15.56 -15.06
C ASN A 104 9.22 15.13 -16.52
N GLY A 105 8.02 14.72 -16.92
CA GLY A 105 7.74 14.39 -18.30
C GLY A 105 7.11 15.59 -18.98
N ASP A 106 7.92 16.32 -19.74
CA ASP A 106 7.48 16.93 -20.99
C ASP A 106 8.61 16.83 -22.01
N THR A 107 8.39 16.05 -23.07
CA THR A 107 8.85 16.40 -24.41
C THR A 107 8.06 15.64 -25.46
N SER A 108 7.59 16.44 -26.40
CA SER A 108 6.76 16.20 -27.57
C SER A 108 7.31 15.14 -28.51
N ARG A 109 6.41 14.40 -29.17
CA ARG A 109 6.62 13.96 -30.55
C ARG A 109 5.29 13.68 -31.26
N ASP A 110 5.04 14.49 -32.27
CA ASP A 110 4.04 14.34 -33.33
C ASP A 110 4.22 13.01 -34.10
N GLY A 111 3.12 12.49 -34.65
CA GLY A 111 3.13 11.35 -35.57
C GLY A 111 1.78 10.66 -35.77
N ASP A 112 0.87 11.40 -36.40
CA ASP A 112 -0.39 11.08 -37.10
C ASP A 112 -0.84 9.62 -37.40
N SER A 113 -2.16 9.39 -37.19
CA SER A 113 -3.15 8.45 -37.80
C SER A 113 -2.85 6.93 -37.85
N THR A 114 -3.81 6.01 -37.65
CA THR A 114 -5.18 5.91 -38.18
C THR A 114 -6.08 5.05 -37.27
N GLU A 115 -7.38 5.36 -37.27
CA GLU A 115 -8.47 4.64 -36.61
C GLU A 115 -8.64 3.19 -37.07
N THR A 116 -8.86 2.27 -36.13
CA THR A 116 -9.94 1.26 -36.22
C THR A 116 -10.09 0.53 -34.87
N ALA A 117 -11.23 0.73 -34.22
CA ALA A 117 -11.74 -0.23 -33.24
C ALA A 117 -12.20 -1.50 -33.98
N PRO A 118 -12.16 -2.67 -33.32
CA PRO A 118 -13.44 -3.17 -32.84
C PRO A 118 -13.41 -3.79 -31.44
N VAL A 119 -14.61 -3.79 -30.87
CA VAL A 119 -15.09 -4.46 -29.67
C VAL A 119 -14.84 -5.98 -29.74
N GLY A 120 -14.38 -6.59 -28.64
CA GLY A 120 -14.39 -8.06 -28.52
C GLY A 120 -13.53 -8.64 -27.40
N GLU A 121 -14.19 -9.01 -26.31
CA GLU A 121 -13.87 -10.13 -25.40
C GLU A 121 -12.61 -10.08 -24.51
N GLU A 122 -12.86 -9.80 -23.23
CA GLU A 122 -11.99 -10.11 -22.10
C GLU A 122 -11.73 -11.62 -22.02
N TYR A 123 -10.53 -12.06 -22.38
CA TYR A 123 -9.97 -13.33 -21.90
C TYR A 123 -8.83 -13.04 -20.93
N GLN A 124 -9.13 -13.18 -19.63
CA GLN A 124 -8.15 -13.27 -18.56
C GLN A 124 -7.29 -14.52 -18.73
N GLN A 125 -6.14 -14.36 -19.40
CA GLN A 125 -5.14 -15.42 -19.46
C GLN A 125 -4.34 -15.43 -18.15
N TYR A 126 -4.72 -16.33 -17.25
CA TYR A 126 -3.92 -16.73 -16.09
C TYR A 126 -2.59 -17.34 -16.57
N SER A 127 -1.57 -16.51 -16.75
CA SER A 127 -0.18 -16.96 -16.88
C SER A 127 0.36 -17.32 -15.50
N ASN A 128 0.09 -18.55 -15.08
CA ASN A 128 0.72 -19.15 -13.93
C ASN A 128 2.09 -19.71 -14.37
N GLY A 129 3.17 -18.96 -14.14
CA GLY A 129 4.50 -19.43 -14.48
C GLY A 129 5.60 -18.41 -14.29
N LYS A 130 6.26 -18.47 -13.13
CA LYS A 130 7.62 -17.95 -12.91
C LYS A 130 7.82 -16.43 -12.98
N TYR A 131 7.00 -15.67 -12.26
CA TYR A 131 7.61 -14.57 -11.51
C TYR A 131 8.34 -15.20 -10.33
N LYS A 132 9.62 -15.52 -10.55
CA LYS A 132 10.61 -15.48 -9.48
C LYS A 132 10.35 -14.14 -8.80
N GLN A 133 9.72 -14.16 -7.63
CA GLN A 133 9.57 -12.98 -6.77
C GLN A 133 11.00 -12.54 -6.48
N GLN A 134 11.55 -11.72 -7.36
CA GLN A 134 12.64 -10.85 -7.02
C GLN A 134 12.00 -9.95 -5.99
N MET A 135 12.16 -10.33 -4.72
CA MET A 135 11.88 -9.53 -3.55
C MET A 135 12.81 -8.32 -3.67
N ARG A 136 12.40 -7.41 -4.55
CA ARG A 136 13.13 -6.21 -4.90
C ARG A 136 13.21 -5.44 -3.60
N ARG A 137 14.43 -5.14 -3.19
CA ARG A 137 14.78 -4.43 -1.95
C ARG A 137 13.75 -3.31 -1.71
N LEU A 138 12.97 -3.42 -0.64
CA LEU A 138 12.14 -2.30 -0.19
C LEU A 138 13.09 -1.28 0.43
N ASP A 139 13.68 -0.44 -0.43
CA ASP A 139 14.62 0.56 0.02
C ASP A 139 13.89 1.61 0.86
N PRO A 140 14.35 1.90 2.09
CA PRO A 140 13.70 2.85 2.97
C PRO A 140 13.89 4.27 2.44
N GLU A 141 12.87 4.79 1.77
CA GLU A 141 12.84 6.19 1.32
C GLU A 141 12.48 7.10 2.49
N TYR A 142 13.49 7.44 3.30
CA TYR A 142 13.32 8.28 4.48
C TYR A 142 12.72 9.65 4.14
N TRP A 143 13.08 10.25 3.00
CA TRP A 143 12.55 11.56 2.60
C TRP A 143 11.02 11.55 2.41
N LYS A 144 10.47 10.50 1.80
CA LYS A 144 9.01 10.34 1.64
C LYS A 144 8.32 10.12 2.98
N THR A 145 9.01 9.45 3.90
CA THR A 145 8.52 9.25 5.27
C THR A 145 8.45 10.59 6.00
N VAL A 146 9.52 11.40 5.92
CA VAL A 146 9.55 12.76 6.49
C VAL A 146 8.44 13.62 5.90
N LEU A 147 8.24 13.60 4.58
CA LEU A 147 7.17 14.36 3.93
C LEU A 147 5.78 13.92 4.42
N SER A 148 5.54 12.62 4.56
CA SER A 148 4.29 12.09 5.12
C SER A 148 4.08 12.48 6.59
N SER A 149 5.15 12.48 7.39
CA SER A 149 5.12 12.94 8.78
C SER A 149 4.81 14.43 8.87
N VAL A 150 5.44 15.28 8.04
CA VAL A 150 5.13 16.72 7.97
C VAL A 150 3.67 16.95 7.58
N TYR A 151 3.16 16.18 6.61
CA TYR A 151 1.75 16.24 6.21
C TYR A 151 0.80 15.97 7.39
N VAL A 152 0.97 14.86 8.12
CA VAL A 152 0.05 14.54 9.24
C VAL A 152 0.16 15.55 10.39
N VAL A 153 1.37 16.05 10.66
CA VAL A 153 1.59 17.09 11.68
C VAL A 153 0.86 18.38 11.30
N PHE A 154 0.94 18.79 10.03
CA PHE A 154 0.16 19.92 9.52
C PHE A 154 -1.34 19.66 9.61
N VAL A 155 -1.83 18.48 9.24
CA VAL A 155 -3.25 18.11 9.35
C VAL A 155 -3.74 18.17 10.80
N PHE A 156 -2.97 17.68 11.77
CA PHE A 156 -3.34 17.75 13.19
C PHE A 156 -3.34 19.18 13.74
N GLY A 157 -2.38 20.01 13.34
CA GLY A 157 -2.40 21.45 13.65
C GLY A 157 -3.62 22.13 13.06
N PHE A 158 -3.93 21.84 11.79
CA PHE A 158 -5.13 22.35 11.11
C PHE A 158 -6.42 21.84 11.77
N THR A 159 -6.49 20.58 12.18
CA THR A 159 -7.62 20.00 12.93
C THR A 159 -7.85 20.76 14.22
N SER A 160 -6.79 21.02 14.98
CA SER A 160 -6.87 21.76 16.25
C SER A 160 -7.39 23.18 16.03
N PHE A 161 -6.96 23.84 14.95
CA PHE A 161 -7.48 25.15 14.57
C PHE A 161 -8.96 25.10 14.16
N VAL A 162 -9.35 24.15 13.30
CA VAL A 162 -10.76 23.97 12.89
C VAL A 162 -11.66 23.67 14.08
N MET A 163 -11.21 22.85 15.04
CA MET A 163 -11.95 22.59 16.28
C MET A 163 -12.23 23.87 17.07
N VAL A 164 -11.28 24.80 17.17
CA VAL A 164 -11.51 26.11 17.83
C VAL A 164 -12.55 26.94 17.07
N ILE A 165 -12.47 26.98 15.74
CA ILE A 165 -13.44 27.73 14.91
C ILE A 165 -14.84 27.14 15.02
N VAL A 166 -14.96 25.82 14.96
CA VAL A 166 -16.24 25.12 15.04
C VAL A 166 -16.85 25.27 16.43
N HIS A 167 -16.02 25.26 17.48
CA HIS A 167 -16.45 25.52 18.86
C HIS A 167 -17.16 26.86 19.03
N GLU A 168 -16.72 27.92 18.34
CA GLU A 168 -17.38 29.23 18.39
C GLU A 168 -18.69 29.28 17.59
N ARG A 169 -18.83 28.39 16.59
CA ARG A 169 -20.04 28.29 15.74
C ARG A 169 -21.13 27.42 16.34
N VAL A 170 -20.85 26.71 17.44
CA VAL A 170 -21.84 25.88 18.13
C VAL A 170 -23.05 26.75 18.52
N PRO A 171 -24.28 26.37 18.13
CA PRO A 171 -25.48 27.09 18.50
C PRO A 171 -25.72 27.03 20.01
N ASP A 172 -26.43 28.01 20.56
CA ASP A 172 -26.69 28.08 22.01
C ASP A 172 -27.49 26.85 22.48
N MET A 173 -26.93 26.15 23.48
CA MET A 173 -27.48 24.92 24.04
C MET A 173 -28.85 25.12 24.70
N ARG A 174 -29.17 26.35 25.10
CA ARG A 174 -30.47 26.69 25.70
C ARG A 174 -31.59 26.75 24.66
N THR A 175 -31.25 27.12 23.43
CA THR A 175 -32.22 27.32 22.34
C THR A 175 -32.40 26.06 21.52
N TYR A 176 -31.34 25.26 21.36
CA TYR A 176 -31.34 24.05 20.55
C TYR A 176 -30.90 22.84 21.41
N PRO A 177 -31.81 21.92 21.77
CA PRO A 177 -31.44 20.72 22.51
C PRO A 177 -30.61 19.74 21.63
N PRO A 178 -29.90 18.78 22.25
CA PRO A 178 -29.20 17.72 21.52
C PRO A 178 -30.19 16.89 20.67
N LEU A 179 -29.69 16.30 19.59
CA LEU A 179 -30.51 15.49 18.71
C LEU A 179 -30.92 14.18 19.42
N PRO A 180 -32.11 13.64 19.11
CA PRO A 180 -32.52 12.34 19.64
C PRO A 180 -31.61 11.23 19.09
N ASP A 181 -31.09 10.38 19.97
CA ASP A 181 -30.23 9.25 19.63
C ASP A 181 -30.63 8.05 20.46
N ILE A 182 -31.10 6.99 19.78
CA ILE A 182 -31.68 5.80 20.39
C ILE A 182 -30.72 5.18 21.43
N PHE A 183 -29.42 5.17 21.16
CA PHE A 183 -28.46 4.57 22.10
C PHE A 183 -28.27 5.45 23.33
N LEU A 184 -28.11 6.77 23.13
CA LEU A 184 -27.92 7.73 24.23
C LEU A 184 -29.17 7.85 25.11
N ASP A 185 -30.36 7.64 24.53
CA ASP A 185 -31.62 7.62 25.28
C ASP A 185 -31.79 6.31 26.08
N SER A 186 -31.17 5.21 25.64
CA SER A 186 -31.31 3.88 26.24
C SER A 186 -30.25 3.58 27.32
N VAL A 187 -29.08 4.20 27.26
CA VAL A 187 -27.95 3.92 28.15
C VAL A 187 -27.74 5.09 29.10
N PRO A 188 -27.63 4.87 30.42
CA PRO A 188 -27.31 5.94 31.34
C PRO A 188 -25.85 6.40 31.14
N ARG A 189 -25.64 7.72 31.20
CA ARG A 189 -24.31 8.31 31.05
C ARG A 189 -23.35 7.83 32.14
N ILE A 190 -22.15 7.43 31.72
CA ILE A 190 -21.04 7.06 32.61
C ILE A 190 -19.93 8.12 32.52
N PRO A 191 -19.69 8.94 33.57
CA PRO A 191 -18.80 10.09 33.48
C PRO A 191 -17.31 9.72 33.34
N TRP A 192 -16.89 8.56 33.84
CA TRP A 192 -15.51 8.07 33.72
C TRP A 192 -15.23 7.31 32.42
N ALA A 193 -16.27 6.99 31.63
CA ALA A 193 -16.12 6.16 30.44
C ALA A 193 -15.21 6.82 29.41
N PHE A 194 -15.32 8.14 29.19
CA PHE A 194 -14.50 8.81 28.20
C PHE A 194 -12.99 8.72 28.51
N SER A 195 -12.60 8.90 29.78
CA SER A 195 -11.21 8.72 30.21
C SER A 195 -10.71 7.29 30.01
N MET A 196 -11.59 6.28 30.15
CA MET A 196 -11.24 4.89 29.85
C MET A 196 -11.10 4.63 28.35
N ALA A 197 -11.91 5.29 27.50
CA ALA A 197 -11.73 5.24 26.04
C ALA A 197 -10.37 5.79 25.62
N GLU A 198 -9.96 6.93 26.19
CA GLU A 198 -8.64 7.51 25.96
C GLU A 198 -7.52 6.59 26.45
N ALA A 199 -7.68 5.97 27.63
CA ALA A 199 -6.73 4.99 28.12
C ALA A 199 -6.58 3.79 27.16
N CYS A 200 -7.68 3.28 26.60
CA CYS A 200 -7.64 2.23 25.57
C CYS A 200 -6.86 2.69 24.33
N GLY A 201 -7.06 3.93 23.89
CA GLY A 201 -6.34 4.54 22.78
C GLY A 201 -4.84 4.67 23.03
N VAL A 202 -4.46 5.12 24.23
CA VAL A 202 -3.05 5.21 24.65
C VAL A 202 -2.41 3.83 24.70
N ILE A 203 -3.09 2.81 25.23
CA ILE A 203 -2.57 1.43 25.26
C ILE A 203 -2.35 0.91 23.82
N LEU A 204 -3.34 1.07 22.94
CA LEU A 204 -3.20 0.69 21.53
C LEU A 204 -2.06 1.44 20.82
N CYS A 205 -1.90 2.72 21.10
CA CYS A 205 -0.82 3.54 20.57
C CYS A 205 0.55 3.01 21.02
N ASN A 206 0.70 2.65 22.30
CA ASN A 206 1.93 2.05 22.82
C ASN A 206 2.23 0.69 22.17
N ILE A 207 1.22 -0.18 22.01
CA ILE A 207 1.38 -1.46 21.30
C ILE A 207 1.85 -1.21 19.87
N TRP A 208 1.22 -0.29 19.16
CA TRP A 208 1.60 0.08 17.79
C TRP A 208 3.02 0.64 17.71
N LEU A 209 3.41 1.54 18.62
CA LEU A 209 4.77 2.08 18.68
C LEU A 209 5.81 0.98 18.90
N LEU A 210 5.53 0.00 19.77
CA LEU A 210 6.40 -1.16 19.97
C LEU A 210 6.52 -2.01 18.69
N VAL A 211 5.40 -2.28 18.01
CA VAL A 211 5.41 -2.97 16.71
C VAL A 211 6.25 -2.20 15.70
N LEU A 212 6.05 -0.89 15.59
CA LEU A 212 6.78 -0.02 14.67
C LEU A 212 8.29 -0.01 14.95
N LEU A 213 8.70 0.03 16.23
CA LEU A 213 10.10 0.03 16.63
C LEU A 213 10.80 -1.30 16.30
N LEU A 214 10.10 -2.42 16.47
CA LEU A 214 10.64 -3.76 16.24
C LEU A 214 10.53 -4.20 14.76
N HIS A 215 9.74 -3.52 13.94
CA HIS A 215 9.54 -3.90 12.55
C HIS A 215 10.72 -3.46 11.67
N LYS A 216 11.23 -4.37 10.83
CA LYS A 216 12.38 -4.10 9.93
C LYS A 216 12.10 -2.96 8.95
N HIS A 217 10.87 -2.89 8.43
CA HIS A 217 10.42 -1.89 7.46
C HIS A 217 9.69 -0.68 8.09
N ARG A 218 10.12 -0.24 9.29
CA ARG A 218 9.46 0.81 10.09
C ARG A 218 9.14 2.11 9.33
N SER A 219 9.98 2.55 8.40
CA SER A 219 9.74 3.77 7.61
C SER A 219 8.51 3.66 6.71
N ILE A 220 8.29 2.49 6.10
CA ILE A 220 7.15 2.22 5.22
C ILE A 220 5.87 2.19 6.03
N LEU A 221 5.87 1.49 7.18
CA LEU A 221 4.73 1.42 8.09
C LEU A 221 4.34 2.81 8.60
N LEU A 222 5.33 3.60 9.05
CA LEU A 222 5.11 4.95 9.53
C LEU A 222 4.52 5.84 8.43
N ARG A 223 5.09 5.80 7.21
CA ARG A 223 4.58 6.54 6.06
C ARG A 223 3.12 6.19 5.74
N ARG A 224 2.77 4.90 5.74
CA ARG A 224 1.38 4.44 5.49
C ARG A 224 0.43 4.95 6.58
N MET A 225 0.85 4.88 7.84
CA MET A 225 0.08 5.37 8.98
C MET A 225 -0.15 6.88 8.92
N CYS A 226 0.91 7.67 8.69
CA CYS A 226 0.79 9.12 8.56
C CYS A 226 -0.09 9.53 7.36
N SER A 227 0.05 8.85 6.21
CA SER A 227 -0.78 9.09 5.03
C SER A 227 -2.26 8.82 5.28
N LEU A 228 -2.58 7.66 5.86
CA LEU A 228 -3.96 7.26 6.13
C LEU A 228 -4.60 8.13 7.21
N MET A 229 -3.89 8.35 8.32
CA MET A 229 -4.37 9.19 9.41
C MET A 229 -4.60 10.63 8.95
N GLY A 230 -3.65 11.21 8.23
CA GLY A 230 -3.78 12.57 7.70
C GLY A 230 -4.95 12.71 6.71
N THR A 231 -5.20 11.69 5.87
CA THR A 231 -6.32 11.74 4.91
C THR A 231 -7.68 11.72 5.62
N VAL A 232 -7.86 10.85 6.62
CA VAL A 232 -9.12 10.76 7.38
C VAL A 232 -9.36 12.04 8.19
N PHE A 233 -8.32 12.56 8.85
CA PHE A 233 -8.44 13.79 9.63
C PHE A 233 -8.64 15.03 8.75
N MET A 234 -8.06 15.08 7.55
CA MET A 234 -8.34 16.16 6.59
C MET A 234 -9.80 16.16 6.16
N LEU A 235 -10.36 14.97 5.87
CA LEU A 235 -11.80 14.83 5.61
C LEU A 235 -12.63 15.32 6.80
N ARG A 236 -12.19 15.05 8.03
CA ARG A 236 -12.84 15.53 9.26
C ARG A 236 -12.84 17.05 9.34
N CYS A 237 -11.71 17.69 9.05
CA CYS A 237 -11.60 19.14 9.03
C CYS A 237 -12.57 19.77 8.01
N ILE A 238 -12.58 19.25 6.78
CA ILE A 238 -13.44 19.78 5.71
C ILE A 238 -14.90 19.63 6.10
N THR A 239 -15.31 18.45 6.54
CA THR A 239 -16.69 18.18 6.93
C THR A 239 -17.10 19.10 8.09
N MET A 240 -16.36 19.12 9.19
CA MET A 240 -16.67 19.97 10.35
C MET A 240 -16.74 21.46 10.01
N PHE A 241 -15.87 21.92 9.11
CA PHE A 241 -15.88 23.31 8.66
C PHE A 241 -17.10 23.64 7.81
N VAL A 242 -17.49 22.74 6.89
CA VAL A 242 -18.66 22.91 6.01
C VAL A 242 -19.95 22.87 6.81
N THR A 243 -20.06 21.99 7.80
CA THR A 243 -21.24 21.90 8.65
C THR A 243 -20.85 21.60 10.08
N SER A 244 -20.92 22.62 10.93
CA SER A 244 -20.85 22.48 12.39
C SER A 244 -22.20 21.95 12.90
N LEU A 245 -22.35 20.64 12.95
CA LEU A 245 -23.58 20.01 13.44
C LEU A 245 -23.50 19.72 14.94
N SER A 246 -24.68 19.84 15.54
CA SER A 246 -25.11 19.36 16.85
C SER A 246 -24.51 20.01 18.10
N VAL A 247 -25.37 20.04 19.11
CA VAL A 247 -25.12 20.55 20.45
C VAL A 247 -24.70 19.37 21.32
N PRO A 248 -23.69 19.53 22.21
CA PRO A 248 -23.33 18.49 23.18
C PRO A 248 -24.50 18.10 24.07
N GLY A 249 -24.39 16.94 24.73
CA GLY A 249 -25.24 16.65 25.89
C GLY A 249 -25.18 17.77 26.94
N GLN A 250 -26.28 17.98 27.66
CA GLN A 250 -26.44 19.08 28.64
C GLN A 250 -25.36 19.09 29.74
N HIS A 251 -24.62 18.00 29.89
CA HIS A 251 -23.57 17.83 30.88
C HIS A 251 -22.25 18.50 30.53
N LEU A 252 -22.02 18.88 29.27
CA LEU A 252 -20.80 19.56 28.86
C LEU A 252 -21.03 21.06 28.97
N GLN A 253 -20.45 21.69 29.99
CA GLN A 253 -20.44 23.15 30.09
C GLN A 253 -19.44 23.73 29.09
N CYS A 254 -19.91 23.95 27.87
CA CYS A 254 -19.15 24.69 26.87
C CYS A 254 -19.08 26.15 27.32
N SER A 255 -17.95 26.54 27.92
CA SER A 255 -17.73 27.93 28.30
C SER A 255 -17.89 28.80 27.06
N GLY A 256 -18.85 29.73 27.12
CA GLY A 256 -19.33 30.51 25.98
C GLY A 256 -18.23 31.30 25.26
N LYS A 257 -18.55 31.67 24.01
CA LYS A 257 -17.74 32.48 23.07
C LYS A 257 -16.78 33.44 23.78
N MET A 258 -15.52 33.05 23.88
CA MET A 258 -14.46 34.00 24.21
C MET A 258 -14.26 34.86 22.97
N TYR A 259 -14.77 36.10 22.98
CA TYR A 259 -14.42 37.12 21.98
C TYR A 259 -12.93 37.43 22.13
N GLY A 260 -12.08 36.62 21.50
CA GLY A 260 -10.65 36.77 21.48
C GLY A 260 -10.16 37.08 20.07
N ASP A 261 -9.17 37.97 19.96
CA ASP A 261 -8.40 38.21 18.75
C ASP A 261 -7.90 36.89 18.14
N MET A 262 -7.60 36.91 16.83
CA MET A 262 -7.06 35.75 16.09
C MET A 262 -5.88 35.07 16.82
N TRP A 263 -5.09 35.85 17.56
CA TRP A 263 -3.98 35.36 18.36
C TRP A 263 -4.41 34.46 19.52
N ALA A 264 -5.48 34.80 20.24
CA ALA A 264 -6.02 33.99 21.34
C ALA A 264 -6.56 32.65 20.81
N LYS A 265 -7.17 32.66 19.61
CA LYS A 265 -7.63 31.44 18.93
C LYS A 265 -6.45 30.54 18.57
N LEU A 266 -5.37 31.12 18.05
CA LEU A 266 -4.15 30.37 17.74
C LEU A 266 -3.51 29.79 19.00
N GLN A 267 -3.43 30.54 20.10
CA GLN A 267 -2.91 30.04 21.37
C GLN A 267 -3.73 28.86 21.90
N ARG A 268 -5.07 28.92 21.81
CA ARG A 268 -5.93 27.79 22.19
C ARG A 268 -5.76 26.59 21.24
N ALA A 269 -5.63 26.83 19.94
CA ALA A 269 -5.37 25.77 18.96
C ALA A 269 -4.04 25.07 19.23
N VAL A 270 -2.99 25.82 19.60
CA VAL A 270 -1.69 25.28 19.99
C VAL A 270 -1.78 24.46 21.29
N ALA A 271 -2.57 24.92 22.27
CA ALA A 271 -2.79 24.16 23.51
C ALA A 271 -3.55 22.84 23.27
N ILE A 272 -4.56 22.84 22.39
CA ILE A 272 -5.26 21.62 21.97
C ILE A 272 -4.30 20.67 21.24
N TRP A 273 -3.49 21.23 20.35
CA TRP A 273 -2.52 20.46 19.57
C TRP A 273 -1.45 19.82 20.45
N SER A 274 -0.91 20.55 21.44
CA SER A 274 0.09 20.02 22.37
C SER A 274 -0.47 18.95 23.31
N GLY A 275 -1.77 18.99 23.60
CA GLY A 275 -2.50 17.94 24.34
C GLY A 275 -2.96 16.76 23.49
N PHE A 276 -2.61 16.72 22.19
CA PHE A 276 -3.12 15.74 21.21
C PHE A 276 -4.66 15.66 21.15
N GLY A 277 -5.36 16.72 21.56
CA GLY A 277 -6.83 16.76 21.62
C GLY A 277 -7.46 15.82 22.66
N MET A 278 -6.70 15.32 23.64
CA MET A 278 -7.21 14.44 24.70
C MET A 278 -7.81 15.25 25.85
N THR A 279 -8.98 14.84 26.33
CA THR A 279 -9.61 15.37 27.55
C THR A 279 -8.83 15.07 28.81
N LEU A 280 -8.01 14.00 28.85
CA LEU A 280 -7.05 13.75 29.94
C LEU A 280 -6.07 14.91 30.17
N THR A 281 -5.81 15.71 29.14
CA THR A 281 -4.94 16.91 29.23
C THR A 281 -5.71 18.18 29.59
N GLY A 282 -6.99 18.06 29.95
CA GLY A 282 -7.86 19.17 30.37
C GLY A 282 -8.52 19.91 29.21
N VAL A 283 -8.43 19.37 27.99
CA VAL A 283 -9.01 19.99 26.79
C VAL A 283 -10.45 19.51 26.60
N HIS A 284 -11.42 20.38 26.88
CA HIS A 284 -12.82 20.16 26.52
C HIS A 284 -13.19 21.03 25.32
N THR A 285 -13.38 20.39 24.17
CA THR A 285 -13.89 21.03 22.95
C THR A 285 -15.35 20.67 22.77
N CYS A 286 -16.13 21.63 22.27
CA CYS A 286 -17.52 21.40 21.88
C CYS A 286 -17.66 21.66 20.39
N GLY A 287 -18.52 20.90 19.72
CA GLY A 287 -18.86 21.08 18.31
C GLY A 287 -18.13 20.16 17.34
N ASP A 288 -17.31 19.22 17.82
CA ASP A 288 -16.58 18.27 16.97
C ASP A 288 -17.36 16.96 16.70
N TYR A 289 -18.67 17.09 16.53
CA TYR A 289 -19.64 16.00 16.39
C TYR A 289 -19.98 15.67 14.94
N MET A 290 -19.01 15.77 14.03
CA MET A 290 -19.13 15.10 12.74
C MET A 290 -18.03 14.07 12.64
N PHE A 291 -18.45 12.82 12.87
CA PHE A 291 -17.67 11.59 12.99
C PHE A 291 -16.50 11.64 14.00
N SER A 292 -16.47 10.68 14.92
CA SER A 292 -15.58 10.71 16.11
C SER A 292 -14.11 10.45 15.76
N GLY A 293 -13.22 11.39 16.11
CA GLY A 293 -11.77 11.23 15.91
C GLY A 293 -11.14 10.18 16.82
N HIS A 294 -11.64 10.03 18.04
CA HIS A 294 -11.22 8.97 18.95
C HIS A 294 -11.52 7.59 18.36
N THR A 295 -12.71 7.43 17.75
CA THR A 295 -13.08 6.21 17.03
C THR A 295 -12.15 5.95 15.85
N VAL A 296 -11.83 6.98 15.04
CA VAL A 296 -10.86 6.87 13.94
C VAL A 296 -9.50 6.39 14.45
N VAL A 297 -8.97 6.99 15.52
CA VAL A 297 -7.65 6.64 16.05
C VAL A 297 -7.63 5.22 16.61
N LEU A 298 -8.63 4.83 17.42
CA LEU A 298 -8.75 3.48 17.98
C LEU A 298 -8.80 2.41 16.87
N THR A 299 -9.69 2.62 15.89
CA THR A 299 -9.90 1.66 14.80
C THR A 299 -8.69 1.57 13.87
N MET A 300 -8.09 2.72 13.53
CA MET A 300 -6.89 2.78 12.70
C MET A 300 -5.72 2.07 13.39
N LEU A 301 -5.45 2.36 14.66
CA LEU A 301 -4.41 1.69 15.44
C LEU A 301 -4.64 0.18 15.52
N ASN A 302 -5.87 -0.26 15.79
CA ASN A 302 -6.23 -1.68 15.81
C ASN A 302 -5.91 -2.35 14.46
N PHE A 303 -6.35 -1.77 13.34
CA PHE A 303 -6.09 -2.34 12.02
C PHE A 303 -4.60 -2.40 11.68
N PHE A 304 -3.84 -1.35 11.98
CA PHE A 304 -2.39 -1.33 11.80
C PHE A 304 -1.70 -2.40 12.64
N VAL A 305 -2.09 -2.57 13.91
CA VAL A 305 -1.57 -3.64 14.76
C VAL A 305 -1.87 -4.99 14.13
N THR A 306 -3.11 -5.26 13.69
CA THR A 306 -3.48 -6.57 13.12
C THR A 306 -2.83 -6.88 11.77
N GLU A 307 -2.63 -5.89 10.90
CA GLU A 307 -2.06 -6.06 9.56
C GLU A 307 -0.54 -6.35 9.62
N TYR A 308 0.18 -5.55 10.42
CA TYR A 308 1.65 -5.59 10.45
C TYR A 308 2.22 -6.51 11.54
N THR A 309 1.39 -7.33 12.19
CA THR A 309 1.85 -8.35 13.14
C THR A 309 1.65 -9.78 12.60
N PRO A 310 2.48 -10.75 13.02
CA PRO A 310 2.38 -12.12 12.55
C PRO A 310 1.05 -12.74 12.97
N ARG A 311 0.48 -13.59 12.11
CA ARG A 311 -0.79 -14.28 12.40
C ARG A 311 -0.73 -15.19 13.64
N SER A 312 0.45 -15.60 14.08
CA SER A 312 0.64 -16.42 15.28
C SER A 312 0.45 -15.63 16.58
N TRP A 313 0.50 -14.30 16.56
CA TRP A 313 0.38 -13.45 17.75
C TRP A 313 -1.09 -13.17 18.10
N HIS A 314 -1.87 -14.25 18.26
CA HIS A 314 -3.31 -14.19 18.53
C HIS A 314 -3.64 -13.31 19.74
N PHE A 315 -2.84 -13.37 20.80
CA PHE A 315 -3.07 -12.55 22.00
C PHE A 315 -3.07 -11.05 21.69
N ILE A 316 -2.12 -10.56 20.89
CA ILE A 316 -2.03 -9.13 20.55
C ILE A 316 -3.22 -8.72 19.68
N HIS A 317 -3.64 -9.58 18.73
CA HIS A 317 -4.82 -9.33 17.90
C HIS A 317 -6.10 -9.31 18.73
N THR A 318 -6.30 -10.29 19.60
CA THR A 318 -7.46 -10.34 20.48
C THR A 318 -7.49 -9.11 21.39
N LEU A 319 -6.36 -8.76 22.00
CA LEU A 319 -6.26 -7.58 22.84
C LEU A 319 -6.57 -6.29 22.06
N SER A 320 -6.06 -6.14 20.83
CA SER A 320 -6.29 -4.93 20.04
C SER A 320 -7.76 -4.77 19.65
N TRP A 321 -8.42 -5.86 19.26
CA TRP A 321 -9.86 -5.88 18.95
C TRP A 321 -10.73 -5.61 20.17
N VAL A 322 -10.37 -6.20 21.32
CA VAL A 322 -11.05 -5.97 22.60
C VAL A 322 -10.94 -4.51 23.01
N LEU A 323 -9.74 -3.93 22.98
CA LEU A 323 -9.52 -2.51 23.27
C LEU A 323 -10.29 -1.58 22.32
N ASN A 324 -10.35 -1.93 21.03
CA ASN A 324 -11.12 -1.17 20.06
C ASN A 324 -12.63 -1.22 20.34
N LEU A 325 -13.17 -2.41 20.63
CA LEU A 325 -14.60 -2.60 20.94
C LEU A 325 -14.99 -1.86 22.22
N PHE A 326 -14.22 -2.05 23.30
CA PHE A 326 -14.47 -1.37 24.57
C PHE A 326 -14.25 0.14 24.46
N GLY A 327 -13.23 0.59 23.73
CA GLY A 327 -13.01 2.02 23.48
C GLY A 327 -14.19 2.67 22.77
N ILE A 328 -14.73 2.03 21.73
CA ILE A 328 -15.95 2.48 21.03
C ILE A 328 -17.15 2.51 21.97
N PHE A 329 -17.36 1.46 22.77
CA PHE A 329 -18.44 1.41 23.76
C PHE A 329 -18.33 2.55 24.78
N PHE A 330 -17.14 2.80 25.30
CA PHE A 330 -16.90 3.86 26.28
C PHE A 330 -17.09 5.27 25.72
N ILE A 331 -16.77 5.49 24.43
CA ILE A 331 -17.09 6.75 23.75
C ILE A 331 -18.61 7.00 23.75
N LEU A 332 -19.39 5.98 23.39
CA LEU A 332 -20.85 6.09 23.37
C LEU A 332 -21.42 6.25 24.78
N ALA A 333 -20.96 5.47 25.75
CA ALA A 333 -21.42 5.51 27.14
C ALA A 333 -21.09 6.84 27.86
N ALA A 334 -20.12 7.59 27.38
CA ALA A 334 -19.81 8.93 27.89
C ALA A 334 -20.80 10.02 27.43
N HIS A 335 -21.58 9.73 26.38
CA HIS A 335 -22.50 10.66 25.70
C HIS A 335 -21.78 11.87 25.09
N GLU A 336 -20.49 11.71 24.76
CA GLU A 336 -19.66 12.75 24.12
C GLU A 336 -19.75 12.73 22.59
N HIS A 337 -20.28 11.66 21.98
CA HIS A 337 -20.50 11.58 20.54
C HIS A 337 -21.83 10.89 20.25
N TYR A 338 -22.48 11.29 19.15
CA TYR A 338 -23.65 10.58 18.67
C TYR A 338 -23.25 9.19 18.13
N SER A 339 -24.18 8.24 18.20
CA SER A 339 -24.01 6.89 17.66
C SER A 339 -23.68 6.91 16.18
N ILE A 340 -24.28 7.84 15.43
CA ILE A 340 -24.00 8.01 14.00
C ILE A 340 -22.56 8.48 13.76
N ASP A 341 -22.00 9.33 14.62
CA ASP A 341 -20.62 9.81 14.49
C ASP A 341 -19.63 8.66 14.62
N VAL A 342 -19.88 7.78 15.58
CA VAL A 342 -19.07 6.60 15.84
C VAL A 342 -19.21 5.59 14.69
N PHE A 343 -20.44 5.35 14.22
CA PHE A 343 -20.70 4.43 13.10
C PHE A 343 -20.02 4.90 11.80
N ILE A 344 -20.20 6.17 11.42
CA ILE A 344 -19.60 6.73 10.21
C ILE A 344 -18.07 6.77 10.32
N ALA A 345 -17.52 7.13 11.48
CA ALA A 345 -16.07 7.08 11.72
C ALA A 345 -15.51 5.66 11.52
N PHE A 346 -16.16 4.65 12.11
CA PHE A 346 -15.79 3.25 11.93
C PHE A 346 -15.85 2.82 10.46
N TYR A 347 -16.93 3.18 9.76
CA TYR A 347 -17.15 2.84 8.36
C TYR A 347 -16.09 3.46 7.44
N ILE A 348 -15.87 4.79 7.53
CA ILE A 348 -14.90 5.51 6.71
C ILE A 348 -13.49 4.96 6.94
N THR A 349 -13.11 4.77 8.20
CA THR A 349 -11.78 4.25 8.57
C THR A 349 -11.55 2.85 8.00
N THR A 350 -12.53 1.96 8.16
CA THR A 350 -12.46 0.58 7.63
C THR A 350 -12.35 0.57 6.11
N ARG A 351 -13.15 1.37 5.40
CA ARG A 351 -13.13 1.41 3.94
C ARG A 351 -11.84 2.01 3.39
N LEU A 352 -11.39 3.12 3.95
CA LEU A 352 -10.12 3.73 3.53
C LEU A 352 -8.94 2.80 3.80
N PHE A 353 -8.90 2.13 4.95
CA PHE A 353 -7.85 1.15 5.25
C PHE A 353 -7.85 0.00 4.24
N LEU A 354 -9.01 -0.61 3.97
CA LEU A 354 -9.15 -1.71 3.03
C LEU A 354 -8.76 -1.30 1.60
N TYR A 355 -9.27 -0.16 1.12
CA TYR A 355 -8.95 0.34 -0.22
C TYR A 355 -7.46 0.62 -0.37
N TYR A 356 -6.84 1.26 0.63
CA TYR A 356 -5.42 1.54 0.63
C TYR A 356 -4.58 0.25 0.54
N HIS A 357 -4.85 -0.73 1.39
CA HIS A 357 -4.08 -1.99 1.42
C HIS A 357 -4.37 -2.88 0.20
N THR A 358 -5.59 -2.86 -0.33
CA THR A 358 -5.93 -3.59 -1.57
C THR A 358 -5.15 -3.03 -2.76
N LEU A 359 -5.09 -1.69 -2.88
CA LEU A 359 -4.31 -1.01 -3.91
C LEU A 359 -2.80 -1.23 -3.73
N ALA A 360 -2.30 -1.19 -2.49
CA ALA A 360 -0.88 -1.40 -2.19
C ALA A 360 -0.42 -2.85 -2.43
N ASN A 361 -1.28 -3.82 -2.16
CA ASN A 361 -0.94 -5.24 -2.26
C ASN A 361 -1.10 -5.78 -3.70
N THR A 362 -1.92 -5.13 -4.54
CA THR A 362 -2.20 -5.58 -5.90
C THR A 362 -1.49 -4.71 -6.95
N ARG A 363 -0.41 -5.26 -7.54
CA ARG A 363 0.44 -4.57 -8.52
C ARG A 363 -0.29 -4.00 -9.73
N ALA A 364 -1.30 -4.71 -10.23
CA ALA A 364 -2.09 -4.29 -11.39
C ALA A 364 -2.83 -2.96 -11.16
N TYR A 365 -3.27 -2.71 -9.93
CA TYR A 365 -3.97 -1.46 -9.59
C TYR A 365 -3.01 -0.33 -9.24
N GLN A 366 -1.86 -0.62 -8.62
CA GLN A 366 -0.86 0.37 -8.26
C GLN A 366 -0.31 1.15 -9.47
N GLN A 367 -0.14 0.49 -10.62
CA GLN A 367 0.36 1.10 -11.85
C GLN A 367 -0.74 1.67 -12.76
N SER A 368 -2.01 1.53 -12.38
CA SER A 368 -3.13 2.03 -13.17
C SER A 368 -3.16 3.55 -13.17
N ARG A 369 -3.34 4.14 -14.37
CA ARG A 369 -3.60 5.58 -14.55
C ARG A 369 -4.79 6.06 -13.71
N ARG A 370 -5.79 5.19 -13.46
CA ARG A 370 -6.95 5.51 -12.61
C ARG A 370 -6.55 5.70 -11.15
N ALA A 371 -5.71 4.83 -10.59
CA ALA A 371 -5.25 4.96 -9.21
C ALA A 371 -4.46 6.27 -9.01
N ARG A 372 -3.66 6.69 -10.01
CA ARG A 372 -2.91 7.96 -9.97
C ARG A 372 -3.79 9.20 -9.96
N ILE A 373 -4.91 9.17 -10.69
CA ILE A 373 -5.85 10.29 -10.78
C ILE A 373 -6.72 10.39 -9.51
N TRP A 374 -7.27 9.26 -9.05
CA TRP A 374 -8.20 9.25 -7.92
C TRP A 374 -7.49 9.29 -6.55
N PHE A 375 -6.25 8.78 -6.49
CA PHE A 375 -5.45 8.74 -5.27
C PHE A 375 -4.01 9.22 -5.54
N PRO A 376 -3.80 10.52 -5.81
CA PRO A 376 -2.48 11.06 -6.16
C PRO A 376 -1.45 10.90 -5.02
N MET A 377 -1.88 11.14 -3.78
CA MET A 377 -1.04 10.94 -2.58
C MET A 377 -0.60 9.48 -2.41
N PHE A 378 -1.53 8.53 -2.65
CA PHE A 378 -1.22 7.10 -2.61
C PHE A 378 -0.18 6.74 -3.68
N SER A 379 -0.41 7.17 -4.93
CA SER A 379 0.51 6.88 -6.03
C SER A 379 1.91 7.37 -5.70
N PHE A 380 2.06 8.60 -5.20
CA PHE A 380 3.36 9.18 -4.87
C PHE A 380 4.11 8.42 -3.77
N PHE A 381 3.43 8.08 -2.66
CA PHE A 381 4.06 7.38 -1.54
C PHE A 381 4.39 5.92 -1.85
N GLU A 382 3.54 5.23 -2.61
CA GLU A 382 3.70 3.80 -2.89
C GLU A 382 4.43 3.49 -4.21
N CYS A 383 4.81 4.48 -5.04
CA CYS A 383 5.51 4.27 -6.33
C CYS A 383 6.66 3.24 -6.30
N ASN A 384 7.41 3.17 -5.19
CA ASN A 384 8.61 2.33 -5.06
C ASN A 384 8.42 1.09 -4.17
N VAL A 385 7.21 0.89 -3.60
CA VAL A 385 6.88 -0.29 -2.78
C VAL A 385 6.11 -1.30 -3.62
N ASN A 386 6.75 -2.42 -3.94
CA ASN A 386 6.23 -3.38 -4.91
C ASN A 386 5.60 -4.62 -4.23
N GLY A 387 4.40 -4.45 -3.67
CA GLY A 387 3.59 -5.53 -3.10
C GLY A 387 3.49 -5.54 -1.56
N PRO A 388 3.01 -6.64 -0.96
CA PRO A 388 2.79 -6.73 0.48
C PRO A 388 4.11 -6.65 1.25
N VAL A 389 4.11 -5.88 2.34
CA VAL A 389 5.28 -5.75 3.21
C VAL A 389 5.37 -7.01 4.07
N PRO A 390 6.50 -7.74 4.09
CA PRO A 390 6.65 -8.91 4.93
C PRO A 390 6.75 -8.50 6.41
N ASN A 391 6.09 -9.27 7.28
CA ASN A 391 6.10 -9.07 8.73
C ASN A 391 7.41 -9.61 9.33
N GLU A 392 8.51 -8.92 9.06
CA GLU A 392 9.86 -9.22 9.55
C GLU A 392 10.23 -8.28 10.71
N TYR A 393 10.64 -8.87 11.83
CA TYR A 393 11.03 -8.15 13.04
C TYR A 393 12.54 -8.18 13.22
N CYS A 394 13.12 -7.03 13.58
CA CYS A 394 14.54 -6.86 13.85
C CYS A 394 14.71 -5.96 15.09
N TRP A 395 15.63 -6.32 15.97
CA TRP A 395 15.93 -5.49 17.12
C TRP A 395 16.55 -4.16 16.65
N PRO A 396 16.03 -2.99 17.05
CA PRO A 396 16.44 -1.70 16.50
C PRO A 396 17.79 -1.21 17.03
N PHE A 397 18.26 -1.75 18.16
CA PHE A 397 19.54 -1.39 18.76
C PHE A 397 20.61 -2.44 18.42
N SER A 398 21.87 -2.04 18.33
CA SER A 398 22.99 -2.99 18.32
C SER A 398 22.85 -3.90 19.54
N ARG A 399 22.77 -5.23 19.32
CA ARG A 399 22.48 -6.26 20.34
C ARG A 399 22.99 -5.82 21.72
N PRO A 400 22.15 -5.72 22.77
CA PRO A 400 22.69 -5.43 24.09
C PRO A 400 23.69 -6.54 24.41
N ALA A 401 24.93 -6.16 24.72
CA ALA A 401 25.96 -7.09 25.18
C ALA A 401 25.48 -7.95 26.37
N VAL A 402 24.44 -7.48 27.06
CA VAL A 402 23.70 -8.14 28.13
C VAL A 402 23.03 -9.46 27.68
N VAL A 403 22.50 -9.55 26.45
CA VAL A 403 21.87 -10.80 25.96
C VAL A 403 22.91 -11.80 25.46
N LYS A 404 24.08 -11.34 25.01
CA LYS A 404 25.22 -12.25 24.76
C LYS A 404 25.65 -12.93 26.07
N ARG A 405 25.81 -12.17 27.16
CA ARG A 405 26.22 -12.74 28.47
C ARG A 405 25.22 -13.71 29.11
N LEU A 406 23.95 -13.68 28.73
CA LEU A 406 22.92 -14.56 29.29
C LEU A 406 22.72 -15.86 28.48
N ILE A 407 23.23 -15.94 27.25
CA ILE A 407 23.00 -17.09 26.34
C ILE A 407 24.32 -17.62 25.72
N GLY A 408 25.49 -17.08 26.07
CA GLY A 408 26.80 -17.61 25.64
C GLY A 408 27.99 -16.82 26.14
#